data_AF-A0A520JTK4-F1
#
_entry.id   AF-A0A520JTK4-F1
#
_cell.length_a   1.000
_cell.length_b   1.000
_cell.length_c   1.000
_cell.angle_alpha   90.00
_cell.angle_beta   90.00
_cell.angle_gamma   90.00
#
_symmetry.space_group_name_H-M   'P 1'
#
loop_
_entity.id
_entity.type
_entity.pdbx_description
1 polymer ?
#
loop_
_entity_poly.entity_id
_entity_poly.type
_entity_poly.pdbx_seq_one_letter_code
_entity_poly.pdbx_strand_id
1 'polypeptide(L)' 'MYDWYAMASPYGDVNHDGTITSTDAAIVLGMAVCGKYSTDADVSGDGRGTSLDALMILQAMTGSINQDRLN' A
#
# COMPACT_ATOMS: atom_id res chain seq x y z
N MET A 1 14.17 1.90 27.68
CA MET A 1 13.76 0.85 26.73
C MET A 1 12.94 1.59 25.68
N TYR A 2 13.52 1.83 24.51
CA TYR A 2 12.84 2.59 23.45
C TYR A 2 11.90 1.62 22.73
N ASP A 3 10.64 1.98 22.54
CA ASP A 3 9.70 1.31 21.64
C ASP A 3 9.79 2.03 20.28
N TRP A 4 10.80 1.70 19.47
CA TRP A 4 11.18 2.51 18.30
C TRP A 4 10.60 2.05 16.96
N TYR A 5 9.81 0.96 16.82
CA TYR A 5 9.61 0.42 15.45
C TYR A 5 8.35 -0.40 15.09
N ALA A 6 7.21 -0.32 15.77
CA ALA A 6 6.04 -1.11 15.30
C ALA A 6 4.68 -0.52 15.64
N MET A 7 4.37 0.66 15.11
CA MET A 7 3.10 0.73 14.38
C MET A 7 3.38 -0.11 13.14
N ALA A 8 2.89 -1.36 13.09
CA ALA A 8 3.10 -2.23 11.94
C ALA A 8 2.73 -1.44 10.68
N SER A 9 3.71 -1.12 9.82
CA SER A 9 3.42 -0.44 8.54
C SER A 9 2.31 -1.24 7.86
N PRO A 10 1.17 -0.60 7.56
CA PRO A 10 0.03 -1.32 7.05
C PRO A 10 0.40 -1.95 5.70
N TYR A 11 -0.01 -3.20 5.49
CA TYR A 11 0.35 -3.96 4.28
C TYR A 11 -0.15 -3.22 3.02
N GLY A 12 0.78 -2.74 2.18
CA GLY A 12 0.50 -1.84 1.06
C GLY A 12 0.99 -0.39 1.22
N ASP A 13 1.54 -0.02 2.38
CA ASP A 13 2.29 1.22 2.63
C ASP A 13 3.73 1.07 2.08
N VAL A 14 3.93 1.52 0.86
CA VAL A 14 5.21 1.33 0.13
C VAL A 14 6.14 2.52 0.27
N ASN A 15 5.64 3.67 0.75
CA ASN A 15 6.46 4.84 1.06
C ASN A 15 6.83 4.92 2.56
N HIS A 16 6.30 4.02 3.38
CA HIS A 16 6.49 3.95 4.83
C HIS A 16 6.09 5.24 5.56
N ASP A 17 5.06 5.93 5.08
CA ASP A 17 4.50 7.13 5.72
C ASP A 17 3.48 6.79 6.82
N GLY A 18 3.15 5.50 6.97
CA GLY A 18 2.20 4.98 7.96
C GLY A 18 0.75 5.04 7.51
N THR A 19 0.46 5.46 6.28
CA THR A 19 -0.89 5.63 5.74
C THR A 19 -1.00 5.04 4.34
N ILE A 20 -2.00 4.20 4.10
CA ILE A 20 -2.26 3.70 2.74
C ILE A 20 -2.98 4.80 1.94
N THR A 21 -2.29 5.42 0.98
CA THR A 21 -2.80 6.52 0.14
C THR A 21 -2.57 6.29 -1.34
N SER A 22 -3.24 7.06 -2.22
CA SER A 22 -3.11 6.89 -3.68
C SER A 22 -1.67 7.06 -4.17
N THR A 23 -0.83 7.69 -3.34
CA THR A 23 0.62 7.78 -3.52
C THR A 23 1.26 6.39 -3.54
N ASP A 24 0.87 5.50 -2.62
CA ASP A 24 1.35 4.13 -2.55
C ASP A 24 0.96 3.34 -3.80
N ALA A 25 -0.29 3.46 -4.24
CA ALA A 25 -0.76 2.84 -5.48
C ALA A 25 0.04 3.34 -6.71
N ALA A 26 0.34 4.64 -6.78
CA ALA A 26 1.12 5.21 -7.86
C ALA A 26 2.59 4.73 -7.84
N ILE A 27 3.17 4.56 -6.65
CA ILE A 27 4.51 3.99 -6.48
C ILE A 27 4.55 2.53 -6.94
N VAL A 28 3.56 1.71 -6.55
CA VAL A 28 3.44 0.31 -7.01
C VAL A 28 3.28 0.24 -8.53
N LEU A 29 2.46 1.11 -9.12
CA LEU A 29 2.31 1.18 -10.58
C LEU A 29 3.63 1.57 -11.28
N GLY A 30 4.35 2.54 -10.72
CA GLY A 30 5.66 2.94 -11.22
C GLY A 30 6.71 1.83 -11.12
N MET A 31 6.69 1.05 -10.03
CA MET A 31 7.54 -0.12 -9.86
C MET A 31 7.19 -1.22 -10.87
N ALA A 32 5.90 -1.49 -11.10
CA ALA A 32 5.43 -2.44 -12.09
C ALA A 32 5.93 -2.09 -13.51
N VAL A 33 5.85 -0.81 -13.89
CA VAL A 33 6.33 -0.33 -15.21
C VAL A 33 7.86 -0.40 -15.32
N CYS A 34 8.58 -0.14 -14.22
CA CYS A 34 10.04 -0.26 -14.18
C CYS A 34 10.55 -1.70 -14.01
N GLY A 35 9.66 -2.68 -13.82
CA GLY A 35 10.03 -4.06 -13.51
C GLY A 35 10.71 -4.23 -12.14
N LYS A 36 10.44 -3.33 -11.20
CA LYS A 36 10.94 -3.40 -9.82
C LYS A 36 9.93 -4.13 -8.94
N TYR A 37 10.44 -4.92 -8.00
CA TYR A 37 9.66 -5.72 -7.07
C TYR A 37 9.94 -5.25 -5.63
N SER A 38 8.89 -5.11 -4.83
CA SER A 38 8.96 -4.92 -3.39
C SER A 38 7.92 -5.82 -2.73
N THR A 39 8.26 -6.43 -1.59
CA THR A 39 7.33 -7.26 -0.82
C THR A 39 6.12 -6.49 -0.31
N ASP A 40 6.31 -5.21 0.04
CA ASP A 40 5.25 -4.34 0.51
C ASP A 40 4.30 -3.90 -0.63
N ALA A 41 4.76 -4.05 -1.88
CA ALA A 41 4.01 -3.73 -3.09
C ALA A 41 3.24 -4.93 -3.66
N ASP A 42 3.50 -6.14 -3.18
CA ASP A 42 2.81 -7.38 -3.59
C ASP A 42 1.62 -7.64 -2.66
N VAL A 43 0.57 -6.85 -2.84
CA VAL A 43 -0.65 -7.02 -2.05
C VAL A 43 -1.50 -8.20 -2.51
N SER A 44 -1.30 -8.68 -3.74
CA SER A 44 -1.98 -9.86 -4.28
C SER A 44 -1.35 -11.18 -3.82
N GLY A 45 -0.06 -11.17 -3.46
CA GLY A 45 0.70 -12.34 -3.04
C GLY A 45 1.08 -13.27 -4.21
N ASP A 46 1.08 -12.78 -5.45
CA ASP A 46 1.39 -13.56 -6.64
C ASP A 46 2.89 -13.55 -6.99
N GLY A 47 3.70 -12.87 -6.17
CA GLY A 47 5.13 -12.70 -6.36
C GLY A 47 5.48 -11.64 -7.41
N ARG A 48 4.53 -10.78 -7.80
CA ARG A 48 4.71 -9.75 -8.83
C ARG A 48 3.99 -8.47 -8.42
N GLY A 49 4.74 -7.39 -8.16
CA GLY A 49 4.15 -6.05 -8.04
C GLY A 49 3.68 -5.55 -9.41
N THR A 50 2.40 -5.78 -9.74
CA THR A 50 1.78 -5.41 -11.01
C THR A 50 0.74 -4.30 -10.83
N SER A 51 0.13 -3.86 -11.94
CA SER A 51 -1.02 -2.95 -11.90
C SER A 51 -2.22 -3.51 -11.13
N LEU A 52 -2.27 -4.84 -10.91
CA LEU A 52 -3.28 -5.48 -10.06
C LEU A 52 -3.09 -5.08 -8.59
N ASP A 53 -1.84 -5.07 -8.12
CA ASP A 53 -1.49 -4.70 -6.75
C ASP A 53 -1.73 -3.21 -6.49
N ALA A 54 -1.38 -2.36 -7.45
CA ALA A 54 -1.70 -0.94 -7.40
C ALA A 54 -3.22 -0.70 -7.31
N LEU A 55 -4.02 -1.51 -8.02
CA LEU A 55 -5.48 -1.43 -7.97
C LEU A 55 -6.03 -1.93 -6.61
N MET A 56 -5.47 -3.00 -6.06
CA MET A 56 -5.86 -3.51 -4.73
C MET A 56 -5.57 -2.49 -3.62
N ILE A 57 -4.43 -1.80 -3.69
CA ILE A 57 -4.10 -0.70 -2.77
C ILE A 57 -5.13 0.43 -2.88
N LEU A 58 -5.46 0.85 -4.10
CA LEU A 58 -6.49 1.88 -4.33
C LEU A 58 -7.89 1.44 -3.84
N GLN A 59 -8.22 0.15 -3.94
CA GLN A 59 -9.46 -0.41 -3.40
C GLN A 59 -9.44 -0.48 -1.86
N ALA A 60 -8.30 -0.75 -1.23
CA ALA A 60 -8.17 -0.70 0.22
C ALA A 60 -8.47 0.70 0.77
N MET A 61 -8.12 1.76 0.03
CA MET A 61 -8.54 3.13 0.34
C MET A 61 -10.03 3.34 0.11
N THR A 62 -10.57 2.86 -1.01
CA THR A 62 -11.99 3.11 -1.33
C THR A 62 -12.96 2.45 -0.37
N GLY A 63 -12.58 1.33 0.26
CA GLY A 63 -13.32 0.72 1.37
C GLY A 63 -13.26 1.53 2.65
N SER A 64 -12.18 2.28 2.87
CA SER A 64 -11.94 3.12 4.06
C SER A 64 -12.61 4.51 3.99
N ILE A 65 -13.09 4.96 2.82
CA ILE A 65 -13.78 6.26 2.67
C ILE A 65 -15.10 6.32 3.47
N ASN A 66 -15.56 5.19 4.04
CA ASN A 66 -16.76 5.13 4.88
C ASN A 66 -16.53 5.30 6.38
N GLN A 67 -15.29 5.48 6.89
CA GLN A 67 -15.05 5.58 8.34
C GLN A 67 -15.07 7.00 8.94
N ASP A 68 -15.15 8.06 8.13
CA ASP A 68 -15.04 9.45 8.62
C ASP A 68 -16.28 10.35 8.37
N ARG A 69 -17.44 9.78 7.97
CA ARG A 69 -18.66 10.57 7.70
C ARG A 69 -19.92 10.16 8.45
N LEU A 70 -19.80 9.49 9.61
CA LEU A 70 -20.94 9.18 10.48
C LEU A 70 -20.66 9.48 11.97
N ASN A 71 -20.28 10.71 12.29
CA ASN A 71 -20.46 11.26 13.64
C ASN A 71 -21.07 12.65 13.57
#